data_AF-A0A2X3F8Z3-F1
#
_entry.id   AF-A0A2X3F8Z3-F1
#
_cell.length_a   1.000
_cell.length_b   1.000
_cell.length_c   1.000
_cell.angle_alpha   90.00
_cell.angle_beta   90.00
_cell.angle_gamma   90.00
#
_symmetry.space_group_name_H-M   'P 1'
#
loop_
_entity.id
_entity.type
_entity.pdbx_description
1 polymer ?
#
loop_
_entity_poly.entity_id
_entity_poly.type
_entity_poly.pdbx_seq_one_letter_code
_entity_poly.pdbx_strand_id
1 'polypeptide(L)'
;MTRVQKERLDPSEYANVKAQFVLRAADLEGARANMKVLHPLPRIDEITTDVDKTPHAWYFQQAGNGIFARQALLALVLNSELAL
;
A
#
# COMPACT_ATOMS: atom_id res chain seq x y z
N MET A 1 1.42 -6.12 -0.05
CA MET A 1 0.08 -6.23 0.57
C MET A 1 -0.96 -5.63 -0.36
N THR A 2 -2.17 -6.19 -0.43
CA THR A 2 -3.29 -5.70 -1.26
C THR A 2 -4.60 -5.77 -0.50
N ARG A 3 -5.53 -4.84 -0.75
CA ARG A 3 -6.88 -4.91 -0.20
C ARG A 3 -7.62 -6.14 -0.73
N VAL A 4 -8.21 -6.93 0.16
CA VAL A 4 -9.17 -7.97 -0.22
C VAL A 4 -10.47 -7.31 -0.67
N GLN A 5 -10.85 -7.52 -1.93
CA GLN A 5 -11.92 -6.76 -2.58
C GLN A 5 -13.26 -7.48 -2.46
N LYS A 6 -14.02 -7.16 -1.39
CA LYS A 6 -15.35 -7.74 -1.13
C LYS A 6 -16.29 -7.61 -2.32
N GLU A 7 -16.17 -6.51 -3.06
CA GLU A 7 -17.01 -6.22 -4.22
C GLU A 7 -16.66 -7.03 -5.48
N ARG A 8 -15.57 -7.81 -5.47
CA ARG A 8 -15.12 -8.62 -6.62
C ARG A 8 -15.16 -10.13 -6.36
N LEU A 9 -15.42 -10.56 -5.13
CA LEU A 9 -15.35 -11.95 -4.71
C LEU A 9 -16.72 -12.44 -4.24
N ASP A 10 -16.94 -13.74 -4.33
CA ASP A 10 -18.08 -14.33 -3.64
C ASP A 10 -17.90 -14.24 -2.10
N PRO A 11 -18.98 -14.33 -1.30
CA PRO A 11 -18.87 -14.22 0.16
C PRO A 11 -17.99 -15.28 0.83
N SER A 12 -17.92 -16.50 0.29
CA SER A 12 -17.15 -17.61 0.84
C SER A 12 -15.65 -17.47 0.56
N GLU A 13 -15.29 -17.07 -0.65
CA GLU A 13 -13.94 -16.70 -1.08
C GLU A 13 -13.45 -15.49 -0.30
N TYR A 14 -14.30 -14.47 -0.14
CA TYR A 14 -13.98 -13.29 0.65
C TYR A 14 -13.62 -13.64 2.10
N ALA A 15 -14.42 -14.49 2.76
CA ALA A 15 -14.16 -14.92 4.13
C ALA A 15 -12.82 -15.68 4.25
N ASN A 16 -12.53 -16.57 3.28
CA ASN A 16 -11.31 -17.35 3.25
C ASN A 16 -10.07 -16.48 3.05
N VAL A 17 -10.07 -15.58 2.05
CA VAL A 17 -8.90 -14.73 1.75
C VAL A 17 -8.67 -13.70 2.85
N LYS A 18 -9.74 -13.14 3.43
CA LYS A 18 -9.65 -12.17 4.52
C LYS A 18 -8.91 -12.72 5.75
N ALA A 19 -9.07 -14.01 6.06
CA ALA A 19 -8.47 -14.63 7.24
C ALA A 19 -7.00 -15.03 7.06
N GLN A 20 -6.50 -15.15 5.82
CA GLN A 20 -5.22 -15.80 5.55
C GLN A 20 -3.99 -14.91 5.79
N PHE A 21 -4.06 -13.62 5.51
CA PHE A 21 -2.87 -12.76 5.47
C PHE A 21 -3.11 -11.43 6.18
N VAL A 22 -2.82 -11.42 7.49
CA VAL A 22 -2.84 -10.23 8.34
C VAL A 22 -1.41 -9.94 8.80
N LEU A 23 -0.82 -8.85 8.33
CA LEU A 23 0.52 -8.42 8.70
C LEU A 23 0.49 -7.63 10.01
N ARG A 24 1.30 -8.06 10.98
CA ARG A 24 1.52 -7.46 12.30
C ARG A 24 2.95 -6.97 12.47
N ALA A 25 3.19 -6.11 13.47
CA ALA A 25 4.54 -5.63 13.74
C ALA A 25 5.51 -6.78 14.12
N ALA A 26 5.00 -7.82 14.79
CA ALA A 26 5.79 -9.01 15.15
C ALA A 26 6.26 -9.81 13.92
N ASP A 27 5.49 -9.82 12.83
CA ASP A 27 5.86 -10.52 11.59
C ASP A 27 7.03 -9.84 10.87
N LEU A 28 7.40 -8.63 11.30
CA LEU A 28 8.53 -7.86 10.77
C LEU A 28 9.82 -8.07 11.56
N GLU A 29 9.82 -8.93 12.58
CA GLU A 29 11.03 -9.29 13.31
C GLU A 29 12.03 -9.97 12.36
N GLY A 30 13.26 -9.45 12.30
CA GLY A 30 14.29 -9.93 11.37
C GLY A 30 14.12 -9.45 9.92
N ALA A 31 13.13 -8.60 9.61
CA ALA A 31 13.05 -7.96 8.31
C ALA A 31 14.31 -7.11 8.05
N ARG A 32 14.78 -7.10 6.79
CA ARG A 32 15.93 -6.28 6.41
C ARG A 32 15.65 -4.81 6.74
N ALA A 33 16.64 -4.10 7.27
CA ALA A 33 16.48 -2.70 7.68
C ALA A 33 15.97 -1.78 6.55
N ASN A 34 16.27 -2.10 5.29
CA ASN A 34 15.82 -1.34 4.11
C ASN A 34 14.45 -1.78 3.55
N MET A 35 13.82 -2.81 4.12
CA MET A 35 12.51 -3.30 3.66
C MET A 35 11.43 -2.26 3.94
N LYS A 36 10.56 -2.00 2.96
CA LYS A 36 9.38 -1.12 3.09
C LYS A 36 8.10 -1.86 2.71
N VAL A 37 7.07 -1.71 3.53
CA VAL A 37 5.73 -2.23 3.30
C VAL A 37 4.93 -1.20 2.53
N LEU A 38 4.49 -1.61 1.33
CA LEU A 38 3.60 -0.84 0.46
C LEU A 38 2.18 -1.42 0.49
N HIS A 39 1.20 -0.54 0.35
CA HIS A 39 -0.21 -0.88 0.26
C HIS A 39 -0.95 0.19 -0.56
N PRO A 40 -1.75 -0.18 -1.57
CA PRO A 40 -2.42 0.80 -2.43
C PRO A 40 -3.54 1.59 -1.73
N LEU A 41 -3.97 1.12 -0.55
CA LEU A 41 -5.07 1.67 0.25
C LEU A 41 -6.44 1.60 -0.48
N PRO A 42 -7.57 1.80 0.23
CA PRO A 42 -7.70 1.76 1.69
C PRO A 42 -7.29 0.37 2.22
N ARG A 43 -6.73 0.31 3.43
CA ARG A 43 -6.56 -0.98 4.13
C ARG A 43 -7.77 -1.26 5.02
N ILE A 44 -8.10 -2.53 5.23
CA ILE A 44 -9.16 -2.94 6.16
C ILE A 44 -8.50 -3.60 7.37
N ASP A 45 -8.19 -4.89 7.27
CA ASP A 45 -7.68 -5.72 8.37
C ASP A 45 -6.36 -6.40 8.00
N GLU A 46 -5.95 -6.32 6.73
CA GLU A 46 -4.77 -6.98 6.18
C GLU A 46 -3.44 -6.43 6.73
N ILE A 47 -3.42 -5.24 7.30
CA ILE A 47 -2.26 -4.65 8.00
C ILE A 47 -2.76 -4.05 9.30
N THR A 48 -2.30 -4.56 10.44
CA THR A 48 -2.68 -4.02 11.75
C THR A 48 -2.02 -2.67 12.03
N THR A 49 -2.64 -1.86 12.88
CA THR A 49 -2.19 -0.48 13.16
C THR A 49 -0.88 -0.39 13.94
N ASP A 50 -0.43 -1.47 14.58
CA ASP A 50 0.88 -1.54 15.23
C ASP A 50 2.03 -1.45 14.21
N VAL A 51 1.83 -1.94 12.98
CA VAL A 51 2.78 -1.82 11.87
C VAL A 51 3.08 -0.36 11.54
N ASP A 52 2.13 0.57 11.76
CA ASP A 52 2.30 2.01 11.47
C ASP A 52 3.48 2.64 12.19
N LYS A 53 3.83 2.11 13.37
CA LYS A 53 4.91 2.62 14.21
C LYS A 53 6.27 2.05 13.82
N THR A 54 6.30 1.05 12.93
CA THR A 54 7.54 0.41 12.49
C THR A 54 8.23 1.27 11.43
N PRO A 55 9.56 1.22 11.32
CA PRO A 55 10.29 1.91 10.25
C PRO A 55 9.98 1.34 8.85
N HIS A 56 9.31 0.18 8.79
CA HIS A 56 8.96 -0.49 7.54
C HIS A 56 7.66 0.04 6.92
N ALA A 57 6.74 0.65 7.69
CA ALA A 57 5.50 1.20 7.16
C ALA A 57 5.77 2.37 6.20
N TRP A 58 5.31 2.25 4.94
CA TRP A 58 5.56 3.27 3.91
C TRP A 58 4.35 3.61 3.03
N TYR A 59 3.19 3.01 3.29
CA TYR A 59 1.98 3.17 2.49
C TYR A 59 1.38 4.59 2.52
N PHE A 60 1.61 5.37 3.59
CA PHE A 60 1.17 6.78 3.62
C PHE A 60 2.07 7.68 2.77
N GLN A 61 3.39 7.49 2.87
CA GLN A 61 4.38 8.17 2.02
C GLN A 61 4.15 7.81 0.55
N GLN A 62 3.85 6.54 0.27
CA GLN A 62 3.46 6.06 -1.05
C GLN A 62 2.24 6.82 -1.61
N ALA A 63 1.19 7.00 -0.81
CA ALA A 63 0.00 7.76 -1.23
C ALA A 63 0.35 9.22 -1.56
N GLY A 64 1.18 9.85 -0.73
CA GLY A 64 1.73 11.19 -0.99
C GLY A 64 2.51 11.28 -2.30
N ASN A 65 3.35 10.27 -2.60
CA ASN A 65 4.10 10.20 -3.85
C ASN A 65 3.21 10.12 -5.09
N GLY A 66 1.95 9.69 -4.94
CA GLY A 66 0.96 9.74 -6.01
C GLY A 66 0.66 11.16 -6.50
N ILE A 67 0.90 12.21 -5.72
CA ILE A 67 0.75 13.60 -6.18
C ILE A 67 1.82 13.90 -7.23
N PHE A 68 3.09 13.69 -6.88
CA PHE A 68 4.21 13.96 -7.77
C PHE A 68 4.15 13.11 -9.04
N ALA A 69 3.82 11.83 -8.91
CA ALA A 69 3.68 10.94 -10.06
C ALA A 69 2.59 11.41 -11.03
N ARG A 70 1.42 11.84 -10.52
CA ARG A 70 0.34 12.35 -11.36
C ARG A 70 0.67 13.71 -11.97
N GLN A 71 1.31 14.60 -11.22
CA GLN A 71 1.80 15.89 -11.74
C GLN A 71 2.80 15.67 -12.87
N ALA A 72 3.76 14.77 -12.70
CA ALA A 72 4.73 14.41 -13.73
C ALA A 72 4.05 13.86 -14.98
N LEU A 73 3.09 12.93 -14.82
CA LEU A 73 2.34 12.38 -15.95
C LEU A 73 1.56 13.47 -16.71
N LEU A 74 0.85 14.35 -15.99
CA LEU A 74 0.12 15.45 -16.61
C LEU A 74 1.07 16.41 -17.33
N ALA A 75 2.21 16.73 -16.71
CA ALA A 75 3.20 17.63 -17.30
C ALA A 75 3.79 17.06 -18.60
N LEU A 76 4.09 15.76 -18.62
CA LEU A 76 4.60 15.03 -19.78
C LEU A 76 3.60 14.99 -20.95
N VAL A 77 2.31 14.90 -20.64
CA VAL A 77 1.26 14.77 -21.66
C VAL A 77 0.83 16.12 -22.23
N LEU A 78 0.82 17.17 -21.40
CA LEU A 78 0.14 18.43 -21.73
C LEU A 78 1.07 19.61 -22.07
N ASN A 79 2.38 19.52 -21.82
CA ASN A 79 3.32 20.59 -22.17
C ASN A 79 4.15 20.22 -23.41
N SER A 80 4.42 21.20 -24.27
CA SER A 80 5.30 21.04 -25.43
C SER A 80 6.77 20.87 -25.05
N GLU A 81 7.17 21.41 -23.89
CA GLU A 81 8.52 21.34 -23.32
C GLU A 81 8.45 21.11 -21.81
N LEU A 82 9.46 20.47 -21.23
CA LEU A 82 9.58 20.23 -19.79
C LEU A 82 10.71 21.07 -19.22
N ALA A 83 10.41 21.87 -18.19
CA ALA A 83 11.44 22.46 -17.34
C ALA A 83 11.86 21.42 -16.30
N LEU A 84 13.12 20.97 -16.37
CA LEU A 84 13.73 19.99 -15.47
C LEU A 84 14.72 20.67 -14.52
#